data_AF-A0A7W1FYI7-F1
#
_entry.id   AF-A0A7W1FYI7-F1
#
_cell.length_a   1.000
_cell.length_b   1.000
_cell.length_c   1.000
_cell.angle_alpha   90.00
_cell.angle_beta   90.00
_cell.angle_gamma   90.00
#
_symmetry.space_group_name_H-M   'P 1'
#
loop_
_entity.id
_entity.type
_entity.pdbx_description
1 polymer ?
#
loop_
_entity_poly.entity_id
_entity_poly.type
_entity_poly.pdbx_seq_one_letter_code
_entity_poly.pdbx_strand_id
1 'polypeptide(L)'
;MKKIFSLLASALIINTAVADEGMWLPVLLKNNYAEMQRLGLKLTPEQLYDINNSSLKDAICWFNGGCTSEIISDKGLLLTNHHCGYSAIAEHS
;
A
#
# COMPACT_ATOMS: atom_id res chain seq x y z
N MET A 1 -50.19 0.67 2.79
CA MET A 1 -49.63 0.52 1.41
C MET A 1 -48.53 1.54 1.10
N LYS A 2 -48.75 2.85 1.22
CA LYS A 2 -47.72 3.89 0.96
C LYS A 2 -46.42 3.70 1.77
N LYS A 3 -46.51 3.35 3.06
CA LYS A 3 -45.32 3.09 3.91
C LYS A 3 -44.51 1.87 3.47
N ILE A 4 -45.18 0.80 3.00
CA ILE A 4 -44.53 -0.40 2.47
C ILE A 4 -43.85 -0.07 1.14
N PHE A 5 -44.51 0.73 0.29
CA PHE A 5 -43.95 1.18 -0.97
C PHE A 5 -42.74 2.09 -0.78
N SER A 6 -42.77 3.00 0.21
CA SER A 6 -41.62 3.82 0.59
C SER A 6 -40.46 2.98 1.16
N LEU A 7 -40.73 1.95 1.96
CA LEU A 7 -39.72 1.04 2.50
C LEU A 7 -39.03 0.21 1.42
N LEU A 8 -39.81 -0.33 0.46
CA LEU A 8 -39.25 -1.00 -0.71
C LEU A 8 -38.43 -0.04 -1.58
N ALA A 9 -38.94 1.17 -1.82
CA ALA A 9 -38.22 2.17 -2.61
C ALA A 9 -36.87 2.55 -1.96
N SER A 10 -36.79 2.67 -0.63
CA SER A 10 -35.53 2.93 0.08
C SER A 10 -34.54 1.77 0.05
N ALA A 11 -35.02 0.52 0.02
CA ALA A 11 -34.17 -0.66 -0.08
C ALA A 11 -33.50 -0.81 -1.47
N LEU A 12 -34.11 -0.24 -2.51
CA LEU A 12 -33.56 -0.20 -3.87
C LEU A 12 -32.45 0.84 -4.07
N ILE A 13 -32.21 1.75 -3.11
CA ILE A 13 -31.19 2.82 -3.20
C ILE A 13 -29.85 2.40 -2.56
N ILE A 14 -29.73 1.16 -2.07
CA ILE A 14 -28.47 0.64 -1.54
C ILE A 14 -27.52 0.37 -2.72
N ASN A 15 -26.90 1.44 -3.21
CA ASN A 15 -25.77 1.36 -4.11
C ASN A 15 -24.62 0.74 -3.33
N THR A 16 -24.19 -0.45 -3.73
CA THR A 16 -22.95 -1.05 -3.25
C THR A 16 -21.79 -0.27 -3.87
N ALA A 17 -21.34 0.79 -3.20
CA ALA A 17 -20.06 1.39 -3.54
C ALA A 17 -18.97 0.35 -3.30
N VAL A 18 -18.28 -0.08 -4.35
CA VAL A 18 -17.13 -0.98 -4.29
C VAL A 18 -15.90 -0.11 -4.51
N ALA A 19 -15.05 0.00 -3.49
CA ALA A 19 -13.79 0.74 -3.60
C ALA A 19 -12.67 -0.22 -4.01
N ASP A 20 -11.95 0.14 -5.06
CA ASP A 20 -10.74 -0.57 -5.50
C ASP A 20 -9.47 -0.09 -4.75
N GLU A 21 -9.51 1.14 -4.20
CA GLU A 21 -8.37 1.79 -3.54
C GLU A 21 -8.19 1.35 -2.07
N GLY A 22 -6.93 1.38 -1.59
CA GLY A 22 -6.63 1.12 -0.19
C GLY A 22 -5.13 1.11 0.14
N MET A 23 -4.81 1.49 1.38
CA MET A 23 -3.50 1.23 1.99
C MET A 23 -3.58 -0.08 2.76
N TRP A 24 -2.94 -1.12 2.22
CA TRP A 24 -3.09 -2.47 2.74
C TRP A 24 -1.96 -2.82 3.70
N LEU A 25 -2.31 -3.47 4.81
CA LEU A 25 -1.31 -4.05 5.70
C LEU A 25 -0.59 -5.20 4.97
N PRO A 26 0.74 -5.14 4.79
CA PRO A 26 1.48 -6.18 4.04
C PRO A 26 1.28 -7.60 4.59
N VAL A 27 1.14 -7.73 5.91
CA VAL A 27 0.86 -9.02 6.58
C VAL A 27 -0.47 -9.66 6.15
N LEU A 28 -1.39 -8.87 5.59
CA LEU A 28 -2.71 -9.31 5.09
C LEU A 28 -2.77 -9.36 3.55
N LEU A 29 -1.62 -9.44 2.87
CA LEU A 29 -1.51 -9.48 1.40
C LEU A 29 -2.48 -10.48 0.73
N LYS A 30 -2.76 -11.62 1.39
CA LYS A 30 -3.69 -12.66 0.90
C LYS A 30 -5.06 -12.10 0.51
N ASN A 31 -5.51 -11.02 1.12
CA ASN A 31 -6.81 -10.41 0.84
C ASN A 31 -6.89 -9.72 -0.53
N ASN A 32 -5.75 -9.24 -1.05
CA ASN A 32 -5.70 -8.43 -2.29
C ASN A 32 -4.83 -9.06 -3.37
N TYR A 33 -4.09 -10.13 -3.04
CA TYR A 33 -3.12 -10.72 -3.96
C TYR A 33 -3.74 -11.22 -5.27
N ALA A 34 -4.97 -11.75 -5.23
CA ALA A 34 -5.69 -12.16 -6.44
C ALA A 34 -5.89 -10.96 -7.39
N GLU A 35 -6.22 -9.80 -6.85
CA GLU A 35 -6.37 -8.56 -7.62
C GLU A 35 -5.01 -8.05 -8.15
N MET A 36 -3.97 -8.09 -7.32
CA MET A 36 -2.61 -7.74 -7.76
C MET A 36 -2.15 -8.61 -8.95
N GLN A 37 -2.43 -9.92 -8.91
CA GLN A 37 -2.13 -10.82 -10.03
C GLN A 37 -2.99 -10.51 -11.26
N ARG A 38 -4.27 -10.20 -11.09
CA ARG A 38 -5.16 -9.76 -12.17
C ARG A 38 -4.62 -8.50 -12.87
N LEU A 39 -4.02 -7.60 -12.10
CA LEU A 39 -3.37 -6.37 -12.59
C LEU A 39 -1.94 -6.59 -13.13
N GLY A 40 -1.43 -7.82 -13.08
CA GLY A 40 -0.18 -8.21 -13.75
C GLY A 40 1.02 -8.47 -12.84
N LEU A 41 0.86 -8.42 -11.52
CA LEU A 41 1.93 -8.78 -10.58
C LEU A 41 2.43 -10.21 -10.84
N LYS A 42 3.76 -10.38 -10.86
CA LYS A 42 4.43 -11.67 -11.08
C LYS A 42 5.14 -12.21 -9.84
N LEU A 43 5.35 -11.38 -8.82
CA LEU A 43 5.99 -11.77 -7.57
C LEU A 43 5.05 -12.59 -6.70
N THR A 44 5.57 -13.56 -5.96
CA THR A 44 4.80 -14.31 -4.96
C THR A 44 4.50 -13.46 -3.73
N PRO A 45 3.51 -13.81 -2.90
CA PRO A 45 3.24 -13.11 -1.65
C PRO A 45 4.47 -13.04 -0.74
N GLU A 46 5.24 -14.13 -0.65
CA GLU A 46 6.43 -14.25 0.20
C GLU A 46 7.58 -13.36 -0.30
N GLN A 47 7.69 -13.17 -1.62
CA GLN A 47 8.65 -12.22 -2.19
C GLN A 47 8.30 -10.77 -1.84
N LEU A 48 7.03 -10.45 -1.63
CA LEU A 48 6.59 -9.13 -1.17
C LEU A 48 6.77 -8.98 0.35
N TYR A 49 6.23 -9.91 1.12
CA TYR A 49 6.26 -9.90 2.58
C TYR A 49 6.41 -11.32 3.14
N ASP A 50 7.50 -11.57 3.86
CA ASP A 50 7.69 -12.75 4.69
C ASP A 50 8.16 -12.30 6.09
N ILE A 51 7.70 -12.98 7.14
CA ILE A 51 8.09 -12.68 8.53
C ILE A 51 9.44 -13.33 8.87
N ASN A 52 9.70 -14.50 8.28
CA ASN A 52 10.81 -15.39 8.65
C ASN A 52 11.98 -15.31 7.67
N ASN A 53 11.70 -14.99 6.41
CA ASN A 53 12.71 -14.90 5.35
C ASN A 53 12.84 -13.48 4.83
N SER A 54 13.89 -13.23 4.05
CA SER A 54 14.05 -11.96 3.34
C SER A 54 12.95 -11.77 2.31
N SER A 55 12.38 -10.56 2.25
CA SER A 55 11.41 -10.16 1.22
C SER A 55 11.62 -8.71 0.81
N LEU A 56 10.82 -8.20 -0.15
CA LEU A 56 10.88 -6.82 -0.60
C LEU A 56 10.71 -5.82 0.55
N LYS A 57 9.98 -6.17 1.62
CA LYS A 57 9.79 -5.34 2.80
C LYS A 57 11.11 -4.87 3.41
N ASP A 58 12.15 -5.69 3.35
CA ASP A 58 13.43 -5.44 4.02
C ASP A 58 14.24 -4.33 3.33
N ALA A 59 13.93 -4.05 2.07
CA ALA A 59 14.53 -2.96 1.32
C ALA A 59 13.77 -1.64 1.48
N ILE A 60 12.57 -1.61 2.08
CA ILE A 60 11.77 -0.39 2.24
C ILE A 60 11.93 0.14 3.66
N CYS A 61 12.40 1.39 3.79
CA CYS A 61 12.76 1.98 5.07
C CYS A 61 11.95 3.23 5.39
N TRP A 62 11.62 3.42 6.67
CA TRP A 62 11.07 4.67 7.17
C TRP A 62 12.17 5.73 7.24
N PHE A 63 12.02 6.81 6.49
CA PHE A 63 13.03 7.86 6.34
C PHE A 63 12.66 9.08 7.18
N ASN A 64 13.53 9.43 8.12
CA ASN A 64 13.48 10.66 8.91
C ASN A 64 12.11 10.97 9.54
N GLY A 65 11.36 9.94 9.96
CA GLY A 65 10.09 10.09 10.68
C GLY A 65 8.88 10.53 9.84
N GLY A 66 9.03 10.79 8.53
CA GLY A 66 7.94 11.34 7.72
C GLY A 66 7.97 10.99 6.23
N CYS A 67 9.02 10.32 5.75
CA CYS A 67 9.16 9.92 4.36
C CYS A 67 9.41 8.40 4.24
N THR A 68 9.43 7.91 3.01
CA THR A 68 9.87 6.55 2.66
C THR A 68 11.19 6.62 1.90
N SER A 69 11.96 5.55 2.00
CA SER A 69 13.19 5.33 1.24
C SER A 69 13.33 3.85 0.87
N GLU A 70 14.20 3.56 -0.07
CA GLU A 70 14.48 2.20 -0.52
C GLU A 70 15.98 1.92 -0.67
N ILE A 71 16.41 0.73 -0.26
CA ILE A 71 17.79 0.24 -0.41
C ILE A 71 17.96 -0.31 -1.84
N ILE A 72 18.98 0.17 -2.55
CA ILE A 72 19.27 -0.22 -3.95
C ILE A 72 20.66 -0.83 -4.16
N SER A 73 21.43 -1.09 -3.10
CA SER A 73 22.73 -1.75 -3.18
C SER A 73 23.02 -2.61 -1.96
N ASP A 74 23.93 -3.57 -2.10
CA ASP A 74 24.48 -4.41 -1.02
C ASP A 74 25.29 -3.63 0.03
N LYS A 75 25.64 -2.38 -0.26
CA LYS A 75 26.36 -1.46 0.65
C LYS A 75 25.44 -0.48 1.39
N GLY A 76 24.12 -0.64 1.27
CA GLY A 76 23.16 0.23 1.97
C GLY A 76 22.95 1.59 1.31
N LEU A 77 23.26 1.77 0.03
CA LEU A 77 22.82 2.94 -0.74
C LEU A 77 21.29 3.05 -0.70
N LEU A 78 20.79 4.19 -0.22
CA LEU A 78 19.37 4.52 -0.11
C LEU A 78 18.96 5.55 -1.16
N LEU A 79 17.78 5.38 -1.74
CA LEU A 79 17.09 6.41 -2.51
C LEU A 79 15.90 6.96 -1.71
N THR A 80 15.65 8.25 -1.86
CA THR A 80 14.43 8.93 -1.39
C THR A 80 14.20 10.18 -2.26
N ASN A 81 13.11 10.90 -2.04
CA ASN A 81 12.83 12.12 -2.78
C ASN A 81 13.73 13.28 -2.34
N HIS A 82 14.00 14.20 -3.27
CA HIS A 82 14.78 15.42 -2.98
C HIS A 82 14.19 16.23 -1.82
N HIS A 83 12.87 16.41 -1.79
CA HIS A 83 12.21 17.17 -0.72
C HIS A 83 12.29 16.47 0.64
N CYS A 84 12.45 15.14 0.67
CA CYS A 84 12.66 14.38 1.90
C CYS A 84 14.09 14.54 2.44
N GLY A 85 15.09 14.63 1.56
CA GLY A 85 16.49 14.88 1.91
C GLY A 85 16.86 16.36 2.10
N TYR A 86 15.92 17.28 1.85
CA TYR A 86 16.22 18.70 1.73
C TYR A 86 16.83 19.31 2.98
N SER A 87 16.38 18.92 4.18
CA SER A 87 16.93 19.43 5.44
C SER A 87 18.42 19.15 5.56
N ALA A 88 18.86 17.93 5.22
CA ALA A 88 20.27 17.55 5.26
C ALA A 88 21.09 18.32 4.22
N ILE A 89 20.55 18.52 3.02
CA ILE A 89 21.21 19.31 1.96
C ILE A 89 21.39 20.76 2.44
N ALA A 90 20.31 21.38 2.92
CA ALA A 90 20.32 22.78 3.34
C ALA A 90 21.23 23.04 4.55
N GLU A 91 21.34 22.09 5.48
CA GLU A 91 22.24 22.18 6.64
C GLU A 91 23.74 22.15 6.26
N HIS A 92 24.09 21.55 5.11
CA HIS A 92 25.47 21.35 4.66
C HIS A 92 25.84 22.19 3.42
N SER A 93 25.03 23.20 3.08
CA SER A 93 25.25 24.11 1.94
C SER A 93 25.80 25.47 2.35
#